data_AF-A0A849NLJ9-F1
#
_entry.id   AF-A0A849NLJ9-F1
#
_cell.length_a   1.000
_cell.length_b   1.000
_cell.length_c   1.000
_cell.angle_alpha   90.00
_cell.angle_beta   90.00
_cell.angle_gamma   90.00
#
_symmetry.space_group_name_H-M   'P 1'
#
loop_
_entity.id
_entity.type
_entity.pdbx_description
1 polymer ?
#
loop_
_entity_poly.entity_id
_entity_poly.type
_entity_poly.pdbx_seq_one_letter_code
_entity_poly.pdbx_strand_id
1 'polypeptide(L)'
;MRIRNKLMIIIAVSILIISCEQTNEPTGGDPQFIPSFQNTWQVQNSSNHTIFLDSDDIGLNSGIFYGEEDDPDNNINGAHLCGRFDNRRVEFNIRRPGGTVKFKGSFVAEDKIEASSPTDSIVLIRPN
;
A
#
# COMPACT_ATOMS: atom_id res chain seq x y z
N MET A 1 7.11 -27.24 -85.11
CA MET A 1 8.04 -26.45 -84.26
C MET A 1 7.17 -25.57 -83.37
N ARG A 2 7.05 -25.70 -82.04
CA ARG A 2 7.95 -26.12 -80.95
C ARG A 2 7.14 -26.89 -79.88
N ILE A 3 7.78 -27.90 -79.30
CA ILE A 3 7.45 -28.55 -78.02
C ILE A 3 7.56 -27.52 -76.88
N ARG A 4 6.76 -27.62 -75.81
CA ARG A 4 7.23 -27.30 -74.46
C ARG A 4 6.37 -27.88 -73.32
N ASN A 5 6.96 -28.88 -72.67
CA ASN A 5 6.76 -29.27 -71.27
C ASN A 5 6.73 -28.04 -70.34
N LYS A 6 5.95 -28.09 -69.26
CA LYS A 6 6.45 -28.42 -67.91
C LYS A 6 5.35 -28.24 -66.85
N LEU A 7 5.11 -29.35 -66.14
CA LEU A 7 4.63 -29.45 -64.77
C LEU A 7 5.13 -28.31 -63.88
N MET A 8 4.25 -27.68 -63.10
CA MET A 8 4.57 -27.11 -61.78
C MET A 8 3.30 -27.12 -60.90
N ILE A 9 3.29 -28.07 -59.98
CA ILE A 9 2.46 -28.11 -58.78
C ILE A 9 2.94 -26.98 -57.87
N ILE A 10 2.05 -26.11 -57.40
CA ILE A 10 2.33 -25.27 -56.22
C ILE A 10 1.19 -25.48 -55.22
N ILE A 11 1.48 -26.36 -54.28
CA ILE A 11 0.78 -26.50 -53.00
C ILE A 11 1.17 -25.28 -52.17
N ALA A 12 0.21 -24.44 -51.80
CA ALA A 12 0.37 -23.45 -50.75
C ALA A 12 -0.79 -23.61 -49.77
N VAL A 13 -0.64 -24.59 -48.90
CA VAL A 13 -1.42 -24.77 -47.68
C VAL A 13 -1.03 -23.63 -46.73
N SER A 14 -1.77 -22.53 -46.78
CA SER A 14 -1.64 -21.43 -45.83
C SER A 14 -2.48 -21.74 -44.60
N ILE A 15 -1.94 -22.55 -43.71
CA ILE A 15 -2.46 -22.69 -42.35
C ILE A 15 -2.20 -21.36 -41.65
N LEU A 16 -3.23 -20.51 -41.58
CA LEU A 16 -3.27 -19.39 -40.65
C LEU A 16 -3.42 -19.97 -39.25
N ILE A 17 -2.31 -20.32 -38.61
CA ILE A 17 -2.27 -20.45 -37.17
C ILE A 17 -2.34 -19.01 -36.66
N ILE A 18 -3.56 -18.54 -36.37
CA ILE A 18 -3.74 -17.38 -35.52
C ILE A 18 -3.31 -17.87 -34.13
N SER A 19 -2.01 -17.84 -33.87
CA SER A 19 -1.52 -17.83 -32.50
C SER A 19 -2.01 -16.51 -31.93
N CYS A 20 -3.11 -16.59 -31.18
CA CYS A 20 -3.44 -15.58 -30.20
C CYS A 20 -2.25 -15.60 -29.23
N GLU A 21 -1.23 -14.78 -29.51
CA GLU A 21 -0.28 -14.41 -28.49
C GLU A 21 -1.13 -13.72 -27.43
N GLN A 22 -1.47 -14.45 -26.38
CA GLN A 22 -1.79 -13.86 -25.10
C GLN A 22 -0.56 -13.03 -24.75
N THR A 23 -0.60 -11.76 -25.15
CA THR A 23 0.17 -10.70 -24.53
C THR A 23 -0.25 -10.74 -23.07
N ASN A 24 0.48 -11.53 -22.29
CA ASN A 24 0.62 -11.35 -20.86
C ASN A 24 1.29 -9.99 -20.70
N GLU A 25 0.53 -8.92 -20.94
CA GLU A 25 0.88 -7.64 -20.40
C GLU A 25 1.00 -7.89 -18.89
N PRO A 26 2.15 -7.60 -18.27
CA PRO A 26 2.15 -7.48 -16.82
C PRO A 26 1.16 -6.34 -16.57
N THR A 27 -0.02 -6.67 -16.04
CA THR A 27 -0.98 -5.68 -15.60
C THR A 27 -0.20 -4.79 -14.64
N GLY A 28 0.22 -3.63 -15.10
CA GLY A 28 1.16 -2.73 -14.44
C GLY A 28 0.50 -2.03 -13.26
N GLY A 29 -0.05 -2.81 -12.33
CA GLY A 29 -0.40 -2.36 -11.00
C GLY A 29 0.85 -2.43 -10.15
N ASP A 30 1.16 -1.36 -9.43
CA ASP A 30 2.12 -1.41 -8.34
C ASP A 30 1.83 -2.64 -7.46
N PRO A 31 2.87 -3.34 -6.96
CA PRO A 31 2.67 -4.47 -6.07
C PRO A 31 1.75 -4.06 -4.93
N GLN A 32 0.70 -4.86 -4.71
CA GLN A 32 -0.28 -4.63 -3.66
C GLN A 32 0.42 -4.69 -2.31
N PHE A 33 0.50 -3.56 -1.60
CA PHE A 33 1.03 -3.50 -0.24
C PHE A 33 -0.06 -3.89 0.76
N ILE A 34 0.26 -4.78 1.69
CA ILE A 34 -0.60 -5.20 2.78
C ILE A 34 -0.02 -4.62 4.08
N PRO A 35 -0.64 -3.56 4.64
CA PRO A 35 -0.22 -3.02 5.93
C PRO A 35 -0.33 -4.04 7.05
N SER A 36 0.61 -3.98 7.99
CA SER A 36 0.51 -4.72 9.26
C SER A 36 0.44 -3.71 10.39
N PHE A 37 -0.72 -3.56 11.03
CA PHE A 37 -0.91 -2.56 12.09
C PHE A 37 -0.58 -3.08 13.48
N GLN A 38 -0.91 -4.35 13.77
CA GLN A 38 -0.83 -5.05 15.08
C GLN A 38 0.51 -4.96 15.80
N ASN A 39 0.81 -3.77 16.34
CA ASN A 39 2.04 -3.49 17.06
C ASN A 39 1.96 -2.16 17.80
N THR A 40 2.88 -1.96 18.75
CA THR A 40 3.21 -0.66 19.31
C THR A 40 4.30 -0.03 18.48
N TRP A 41 4.00 1.12 17.89
CA TRP A 41 4.92 1.91 17.10
C TRP A 41 5.54 3.01 17.94
N GLN A 42 6.82 3.29 17.71
CA GLN A 42 7.53 4.36 18.40
C GLN A 42 7.57 5.62 17.54
N VAL A 43 7.30 6.78 18.12
CA VAL A 43 7.49 8.06 17.42
C VAL A 43 8.98 8.35 17.30
N GLN A 44 9.44 8.67 16.09
CA GLN A 44 10.84 8.95 15.81
C GLN A 44 11.32 10.12 16.68
N ASN A 45 12.51 9.97 17.26
CA ASN A 45 13.14 10.93 18.16
C ASN A 45 12.47 11.08 19.55
N SER A 46 11.51 10.22 19.91
CA SER A 46 10.97 10.14 21.26
C SER A 46 10.90 8.69 21.73
N SER A 47 11.63 8.34 22.79
CA SER A 47 11.61 6.98 23.35
C SER A 47 10.37 6.67 24.15
N ASN A 48 9.66 7.70 24.61
CA ASN A 48 8.55 7.57 25.54
C ASN A 48 7.21 7.91 24.88
N HIS A 49 7.20 8.16 23.56
CA HIS A 49 6.00 8.44 22.78
C HIS A 49 5.72 7.27 21.86
N THR A 50 4.62 6.57 22.15
CA THR A 50 4.24 5.36 21.43
C THR A 50 2.81 5.43 20.93
N ILE A 51 2.54 4.67 19.87
CA ILE A 51 1.22 4.54 19.27
C ILE A 51 0.95 3.07 19.03
N PHE A 52 0.03 2.49 19.78
CA PHE A 52 -0.50 1.16 19.49
C PHE A 52 -1.48 1.25 18.32
N LEU A 53 -1.30 0.39 17.31
CA LEU A 53 -2.20 0.29 16.16
C LEU A 53 -2.69 -1.15 16.01
N ASP A 54 -3.95 -1.30 15.62
CA ASP A 54 -4.60 -2.59 15.35
C ASP A 54 -5.69 -2.42 14.28
N SER A 55 -6.09 -3.52 13.65
CA SER A 55 -7.02 -3.53 12.51
C SER A 55 -7.67 -4.89 12.40
N ASP A 56 -9.00 -4.93 12.28
CA ASP A 56 -9.75 -6.16 11.95
C ASP A 56 -9.56 -6.56 10.46
N ASP A 57 -9.17 -5.60 9.61
CA ASP A 57 -8.96 -5.79 8.16
C ASP A 57 -7.58 -6.41 7.83
N ILE A 58 -7.17 -7.43 8.57
CA ILE A 58 -5.87 -8.09 8.43
C ILE A 58 -5.76 -8.79 7.07
N GLY A 59 -4.63 -8.62 6.39
CA GLY A 59 -4.39 -9.25 5.09
C GLY A 59 -5.06 -8.54 3.91
N LEU A 60 -5.77 -7.45 4.17
CA LEU A 60 -6.37 -6.59 3.15
C LEU A 60 -5.44 -5.42 2.82
N ASN A 61 -5.57 -4.87 1.62
CA ASN A 61 -4.84 -3.68 1.20
C ASN A 61 -5.62 -2.39 1.46
N SER A 62 -6.86 -2.45 1.92
CA SER A 62 -7.65 -1.29 2.30
C SER A 62 -8.58 -1.67 3.45
N GLY A 63 -8.87 -0.70 4.32
CA GLY A 63 -9.63 -0.96 5.53
C GLY A 63 -9.57 0.16 6.55
N ILE A 64 -9.97 -0.16 7.76
CA ILE A 64 -10.00 0.71 8.95
C ILE A 64 -9.01 0.16 9.97
N PHE A 65 -8.33 1.06 10.67
CA PHE A 65 -7.51 0.71 11.83
C PHE A 65 -7.89 1.61 13.01
N TYR A 66 -7.58 1.13 14.21
CA TYR A 66 -7.78 1.84 15.46
C TYR A 66 -6.53 1.74 16.32
N GLY A 67 -6.48 2.50 17.41
CA GLY A 67 -5.31 2.52 18.25
C GLY A 67 -5.41 3.48 19.41
N GLU A 68 -4.31 3.58 20.12
CA GLU A 68 -4.13 4.50 21.23
C GLU A 68 -2.72 5.08 21.18
N GLU A 69 -2.62 6.37 21.40
CA GLU A 69 -1.36 7.06 21.58
C GLU A 69 -1.09 7.27 23.06
N ASP A 70 0.13 6.94 23.46
CA ASP A 70 0.71 7.29 24.75
C ASP A 70 1.80 8.34 24.53
N ASP A 71 1.50 9.58 24.91
CA ASP A 71 2.35 10.74 24.71
C ASP A 71 2.46 11.52 26.04
N PRO A 72 3.64 11.52 26.68
CA PRO A 72 3.83 12.11 28.00
C PRO A 72 3.63 13.63 28.01
N ASP A 73 3.77 14.29 26.87
CA ASP A 73 3.68 15.75 26.78
C ASP A 73 2.22 16.24 26.58
N ASN A 74 1.33 15.35 26.13
CA ASN A 74 -0.03 15.72 25.77
C ASN A 74 -1.05 15.59 26.90
N ASN A 75 -0.65 15.18 28.11
CA ASN A 75 -1.53 15.07 29.30
C ASN A 75 -2.84 14.27 29.06
N ILE A 76 -2.91 13.49 27.99
CA ILE A 76 -4.02 12.60 27.65
C ILE A 76 -3.42 11.20 27.65
N ASN A 77 -3.73 10.43 28.70
CA ASN A 77 -3.32 9.04 28.76
C ASN A 77 -4.22 8.21 27.83
N GLY A 78 -3.62 7.46 26.91
CA GLY A 78 -4.34 6.59 25.97
C GLY A 78 -5.25 7.37 25.02
N ALA A 79 -4.70 8.33 24.28
CA ALA A 79 -5.47 9.09 23.31
C ALA A 79 -5.93 8.16 22.16
N HIS A 80 -7.20 7.77 22.18
CA HIS A 80 -7.77 6.94 21.11
C HIS A 80 -7.60 7.60 19.74
N LEU A 81 -7.28 6.76 18.76
CA LEU A 81 -7.24 7.13 17.34
C LEU A 81 -8.03 6.14 16.50
N CYS A 82 -8.53 6.64 15.38
CA CYS A 82 -9.11 5.82 14.33
C CYS A 82 -8.67 6.35 12.97
N GLY A 83 -8.49 5.43 12.03
CA GLY A 83 -7.98 5.74 10.71
C GLY A 83 -8.46 4.77 9.66
N ARG A 84 -8.07 5.07 8.42
CA ARG A 84 -8.28 4.23 7.25
C ARG A 84 -6.99 4.10 6.47
N PHE A 85 -6.86 2.98 5.78
CA PHE A 85 -5.75 2.75 4.88
C PHE A 85 -6.25 2.32 3.50
N ASP A 86 -5.46 2.64 2.49
CA ASP A 86 -5.64 2.20 1.12
C ASP A 86 -4.27 2.10 0.45
N ASN A 87 -3.85 0.86 0.20
CA ASN A 87 -2.51 0.47 -0.16
C ASN A 87 -1.52 1.04 0.87
N ARG A 88 -0.53 1.82 0.44
CA ARG A 88 0.43 2.49 1.34
C ARG A 88 -0.13 3.74 2.02
N ARG A 89 -1.29 4.26 1.61
CA ARG A 89 -1.80 5.54 2.13
C ARG A 89 -2.52 5.32 3.45
N VAL A 90 -2.32 6.23 4.38
CA VAL A 90 -3.01 6.25 5.68
C VAL A 90 -3.60 7.62 5.97
N GLU A 91 -4.75 7.64 6.64
CA GLU A 91 -5.38 8.84 7.16
C GLU A 91 -6.01 8.50 8.51
N PHE A 92 -5.69 9.27 9.55
CA PHE A 92 -6.18 9.00 10.90
C PHE A 92 -6.35 10.27 11.70
N ASN A 93 -7.12 10.17 12.78
CA ASN A 93 -7.39 11.26 13.69
C ASN A 93 -6.91 10.87 15.09
N ILE A 94 -6.21 11.78 15.77
CA ILE A 94 -5.78 11.60 17.16
C ILE A 94 -6.37 12.73 18.01
N ARG A 95 -6.84 12.40 19.22
CA ARG A 95 -7.32 13.40 20.18
C ARG A 95 -6.14 14.04 20.92
N ARG A 96 -6.03 15.38 20.84
CA ARG A 96 -5.02 16.19 21.53
C ARG A 96 -5.68 17.21 22.47
N PRO A 97 -4.94 17.88 23.38
CA PRO A 97 -5.50 18.92 24.25
C PRO A 97 -6.22 20.06 23.51
N GLY A 98 -5.77 20.39 22.30
CA GLY A 98 -6.38 21.41 21.44
C GLY A 98 -7.54 20.93 20.56
N GLY A 99 -7.92 19.65 20.65
CA GLY A 99 -8.94 19.02 19.81
C GLY A 99 -8.40 17.86 18.97
N THR A 100 -9.20 17.42 18.01
CA THR A 100 -8.83 16.31 17.13
C THR A 100 -7.90 16.79 16.02
N VAL A 101 -6.72 16.18 15.92
CA VAL A 101 -5.74 16.45 14.86
C VAL A 101 -5.84 15.34 13.81
N LYS A 102 -5.94 15.74 12.54
CA LYS A 102 -6.05 14.84 11.41
C LYS A 102 -4.72 14.72 10.69
N PHE A 103 -4.19 13.50 10.60
CA PHE A 103 -2.97 13.16 9.91
C PHE A 103 -3.26 12.50 8.56
N LYS A 104 -2.44 12.81 7.57
CA LYS A 104 -2.37 12.13 6.27
C LYS A 104 -0.93 11.71 6.01
N GLY A 105 -0.75 10.48 5.56
CA GLY A 105 0.59 9.93 5.40
C GLY A 105 0.65 8.67 4.55
N SER A 106 1.78 8.00 4.63
CA SER A 106 2.00 6.73 3.96
C SER A 106 3.06 5.86 4.63
N PHE A 107 2.96 4.56 4.39
CA PHE A 107 4.06 3.62 4.60
C PHE A 107 5.19 3.89 3.61
N VAL A 108 6.31 4.41 4.12
CA VAL A 108 7.56 4.59 3.34
C VAL A 108 8.44 3.34 3.38
N ALA A 109 8.22 2.46 4.37
CA ALA A 109 8.73 1.10 4.47
C ALA A 109 7.71 0.21 5.22
N GLU A 110 7.94 -1.10 5.35
CA GLU A 110 7.03 -2.02 6.07
C GLU A 110 6.91 -1.69 7.57
N ASP A 111 7.99 -1.14 8.12
CA ASP A 111 8.20 -0.78 9.52
C ASP A 111 8.18 0.73 9.75
N LYS A 112 7.82 1.54 8.73
CA LYS A 112 7.88 3.00 8.83
C LYS A 112 6.70 3.71 8.18
N ILE A 113 6.01 4.54 8.97
CA ILE A 113 4.93 5.43 8.51
C ILE A 113 5.40 6.87 8.69
N GLU A 114 5.20 7.70 7.67
CA GLU A 114 5.37 9.15 7.77
C GLU A 114 4.02 9.82 7.53
N ALA A 115 3.59 10.67 8.45
CA ALA A 115 2.31 11.36 8.36
C ALA A 115 2.41 12.81 8.85
N SER A 116 1.60 13.68 8.28
CA SER A 116 1.58 15.11 8.60
C SER A 116 0.16 15.64 8.74
N SER A 117 0.04 16.71 9.49
CA SER A 117 -1.11 17.59 9.61
C SER A 117 -0.66 19.04 9.35
N PRO A 118 -1.57 20.02 9.25
CA PRO A 118 -1.17 21.43 9.10
C PRO A 118 -0.31 21.98 10.24
N THR A 119 -0.33 21.35 11.42
CA THR A 119 0.31 21.86 12.64
C THR A 119 1.35 20.92 13.24
N ASP A 120 1.49 19.70 12.71
CA ASP A 120 2.30 18.65 13.34
C ASP A 120 2.74 17.59 12.31
N SER A 121 3.85 16.91 12.56
CA SER A 121 4.36 15.81 11.75
C SER A 121 4.85 14.67 12.64
N ILE A 122 4.48 13.45 12.29
CA ILE A 122 4.85 12.24 13.02
C ILE A 122 5.47 11.21 12.09
N VAL A 123 6.52 10.57 12.59
CA VAL A 123 7.18 9.44 11.93
C VAL A 123 7.10 8.27 12.90
N LEU A 124 6.43 7.20 12.50
CA LEU A 124 6.25 6.01 13.31
C LEU A 124 7.21 4.93 12.85
N ILE A 125 7.96 4.35 13.78
CA ILE A 125 8.89 3.25 13.56
C ILE A 125 8.41 2.04 14.35
N ARG A 126 8.22 0.92 13.67
CA ARG A 126 7.91 -0.35 14.32
C ARG A 126 9.19 -0.89 14.96
N PRO A 127 9.21 -1.18 16.27
CA PRO A 127 10.35 -1.85 16.88
C PRO A 127 10.51 -3.27 16.30
N ASN A 128 11.76 -3.69 16.13
CA ASN A 128 12.13 -5.02 15.65
C ASN A 128 11.77 -6.12 16.65
#